data_AF-A0A9X1IDS1-F1
#
_entry.id   AF-A0A9X1IDS1-F1
#
_cell.length_a   1.000
_cell.length_b   1.000
_cell.length_c   1.000
_cell.angle_alpha   90.00
_cell.angle_beta   90.00
_cell.angle_gamma   90.00
#
_symmetry.space_group_name_H-M   'P 1'
#
loop_
_entity.id
_entity.type
_entity.pdbx_description
1 polymer ?
#
loop_
_entity_poly.entity_id
_entity_poly.type
_entity_poly.pdbx_seq_one_letter_code
_entity_poly.pdbx_strand_id
1 'polypeptide(L)'
;MKFSTAHDGGEIATLRDQDGRTIVVDAADYRRLLALGFTGRWFTNEVTTGYRYVRVSRDPRETGGQALFTVSRLILGAGERQSVRHRDGNRLNLRRRNLALRGGKGGAGAQAALQKAQEGRADAR
;
A
#
# COMPACT_ATOMS: atom_id res chain seq x y z
N MET A 1 6.07 5.91 -14.22
CA MET A 1 6.65 4.93 -13.28
C MET A 1 7.97 4.44 -13.86
N LYS A 2 8.98 4.20 -13.02
CA LYS A 2 10.27 3.63 -13.41
C LYS A 2 10.65 2.48 -12.47
N PHE A 3 11.19 1.39 -12.99
CA PHE A 3 11.82 0.33 -12.18
C PHE A 3 13.34 0.51 -12.15
N SER A 4 13.95 0.20 -11.02
CA SER A 4 15.41 0.25 -10.84
C SER A 4 15.83 -0.61 -9.66
N THR A 5 17.13 -0.88 -9.55
CA THR A 5 17.71 -1.55 -8.37
C THR A 5 18.08 -0.50 -7.32
N ALA A 6 17.70 -0.74 -6.06
CA ALA A 6 18.13 0.09 -4.94
C ALA A 6 19.55 -0.27 -4.46
N HIS A 7 20.15 0.58 -3.62
CA HIS A 7 21.51 0.36 -3.09
C HIS A 7 21.70 -0.97 -2.34
N ASP A 8 20.63 -1.50 -1.75
CA ASP A 8 20.58 -2.80 -1.09
C ASP A 8 20.36 -4.00 -2.03
N GLY A 9 20.35 -3.79 -3.34
CA GLY A 9 20.12 -4.84 -4.33
C GLY A 9 18.66 -5.19 -4.60
N GLY A 10 17.70 -4.66 -3.81
CA GLY A 10 16.27 -4.88 -4.05
C GLY A 10 15.73 -4.09 -5.24
N GLU A 11 14.88 -4.72 -6.06
CA GLU A 11 14.16 -4.03 -7.13
C GLU A 11 13.07 -3.12 -6.56
N ILE A 12 13.07 -1.85 -6.99
CA ILE A 12 12.11 -0.83 -6.56
C ILE A 12 11.33 -0.27 -7.75
N ALA A 13 10.09 0.12 -7.50
CA ALA A 13 9.31 0.96 -8.40
C ALA A 13 9.29 2.40 -7.86
N THR A 14 9.51 3.34 -8.76
CA THR A 14 9.47 4.77 -8.48
C THR A 14 8.32 5.41 -9.25
N LEU A 15 7.47 6.14 -8.52
CA LEU A 15 6.31 6.85 -9.05
C LEU A 15 6.43 8.34 -8.71
N ARG A 16 5.72 9.16 -9.48
CA ARG A 16 5.58 10.60 -9.23
C ARG A 16 4.13 10.86 -8.86
N ASP A 17 3.91 11.53 -7.73
CA ASP A 17 2.57 12.06 -7.42
C ASP A 17 2.27 13.28 -8.31
N GLN A 18 1.05 13.81 -8.19
CA GLN A 18 0.58 14.99 -8.92
C GLN A 18 1.40 16.28 -8.63
N ASP A 19 2.10 16.33 -7.49
CA ASP A 19 2.92 17.46 -7.08
C ASP A 19 4.41 17.25 -7.44
N GLY A 20 4.72 16.21 -8.24
CA GLY A 20 6.09 15.89 -8.62
C GLY A 20 6.95 15.42 -7.45
N ARG A 21 6.39 14.68 -6.49
CA ARG A 21 7.18 14.02 -5.43
C ARG A 21 7.41 12.57 -5.76
N THR A 22 8.57 12.08 -5.35
CA THR A 22 9.01 10.72 -5.63
C THR A 22 8.48 9.77 -4.58
N ILE A 23 7.63 8.83 -4.99
CA ILE A 23 7.20 7.69 -4.18
C ILE A 23 8.06 6.49 -4.54
N VAL A 24 8.62 5.83 -3.53
CA VAL A 24 9.48 4.64 -3.69
C VAL A 24 8.81 3.46 -3.01
N VAL A 25 8.71 2.33 -3.71
CA VAL A 25 8.12 1.09 -3.19
C VAL A 25 8.89 -0.11 -3.72
N ASP A 26 8.87 -1.24 -3.02
CA ASP A 26 9.44 -2.47 -3.56
C ASP A 26 8.63 -2.92 -4.80
N ALA A 27 9.33 -3.31 -5.88
CA ALA A 27 8.69 -3.61 -7.16
C ALA A 27 7.70 -4.78 -7.05
N ALA A 28 8.01 -5.77 -6.21
CA ALA A 28 7.13 -6.90 -5.93
C ALA A 28 5.80 -6.46 -5.31
N ASP A 29 5.83 -5.55 -4.32
CA ASP A 29 4.62 -5.02 -3.69
C ASP A 29 3.82 -4.15 -4.68
N TYR A 30 4.49 -3.37 -5.52
CA TYR A 30 3.81 -2.61 -6.59
C TYR A 30 3.04 -3.53 -7.54
N ARG A 31 3.70 -4.57 -8.09
CA ARG A 31 3.07 -5.54 -8.99
C ARG A 31 1.94 -6.31 -8.31
N ARG A 32 2.13 -6.70 -7.04
CA ARG A 32 1.10 -7.35 -6.25
C ARG A 32 -0.16 -6.49 -6.13
N LEU A 33 -0.02 -5.19 -5.87
CA LEU A 33 -1.17 -4.29 -5.77
C LEU A 33 -1.89 -4.15 -7.11
N LEU A 34 -1.16 -4.04 -8.23
CA LEU A 34 -1.78 -4.04 -9.56
C LEU A 34 -2.56 -5.34 -9.83
N ALA A 35 -1.99 -6.49 -9.48
CA ALA A 35 -2.64 -7.80 -9.63
C ALA A 35 -3.89 -7.96 -8.74
N LEU A 36 -4.01 -7.18 -7.67
CA LEU A 36 -5.19 -7.11 -6.79
C LEU A 36 -6.24 -6.10 -7.28
N GLY A 37 -6.07 -5.52 -8.47
CA GLY A 37 -7.01 -4.56 -9.07
C GLY A 37 -6.81 -3.11 -8.63
N PHE A 38 -5.79 -2.82 -7.81
CA PHE A 38 -5.46 -1.42 -7.49
C PHE A 38 -4.88 -0.72 -8.72
N THR A 39 -5.26 0.54 -8.89
CA THR A 39 -4.77 1.32 -10.03
C THR A 39 -3.30 1.73 -9.82
N GLY A 40 -2.58 1.97 -10.92
CA GLY A 40 -1.24 2.57 -10.88
C GLY A 40 -1.24 4.07 -10.55
N ARG A 41 -2.41 4.68 -10.33
CA ARG A 41 -2.58 6.12 -10.05
C ARG A 41 -2.48 6.36 -8.55
N TRP A 42 -1.25 6.51 -8.08
CA TRP A 42 -0.97 6.78 -6.67
C TRP A 42 -0.79 8.27 -6.47
N PHE A 43 -1.38 8.79 -5.41
CA PHE A 43 -1.31 10.22 -5.09
C PHE A 43 -1.14 10.42 -3.61
N THR A 44 -0.56 11.56 -3.23
CA THR A 44 -0.46 11.93 -1.83
C THR A 44 -1.71 12.68 -1.41
N ASN A 45 -2.27 12.28 -0.28
CA ASN A 45 -3.35 12.99 0.39
C ASN A 45 -2.82 13.55 1.71
N GLU A 46 -2.97 14.86 1.90
CA GLU A 46 -2.65 15.54 3.15
C GLU A 46 -3.93 15.65 3.98
N VAL A 47 -3.90 15.11 5.20
CA VAL A 47 -5.10 14.97 6.05
C VAL A 47 -5.18 16.09 7.08
N THR A 48 -4.04 16.51 7.62
CA THR A 48 -3.86 17.63 8.54
C THR A 48 -2.43 18.16 8.40
N THR A 49 -2.13 19.34 8.97
CA THR A 49 -0.85 20.03 8.87
C THR A 49 0.32 19.07 9.13
N GLY A 50 1.06 18.72 8.07
CA GLY A 50 2.24 17.86 8.14
C GLY A 50 1.99 16.35 8.14
N TYR A 51 0.75 15.85 8.00
CA TYR A 51 0.44 14.42 7.86
C TYR A 51 -0.02 14.06 6.45
N ARG A 52 0.84 13.34 5.71
CA ARG A 52 0.62 12.96 4.32
C ARG A 52 0.68 11.45 4.12
N TYR A 53 -0.27 10.89 3.39
CA TYR A 53 -0.32 9.47 3.07
C TYR A 53 -0.39 9.25 1.56
N VAL A 54 0.31 8.23 1.08
CA VAL A 54 0.12 7.76 -0.29
C VAL A 54 -1.16 6.92 -0.35
N ARG A 55 -2.07 7.32 -1.22
CA ARG A 55 -3.37 6.70 -1.47
C ARG A 55 -3.41 6.09 -2.86
N VAL A 56 -4.21 5.05 -2.99
CA VAL A 56 -4.55 4.39 -4.25
C VAL A 56 -6.03 4.05 -4.25
N SER A 57 -6.65 4.09 -5.42
CA SER A 57 -8.01 3.61 -5.64
C SER A 57 -8.01 2.25 -6.33
N ARG A 58 -9.11 1.52 -6.15
CA ARG A 58 -9.47 0.35 -6.95
C ARG A 58 -10.55 0.76 -7.97
N ASP A 59 -10.78 -0.05 -9.00
CA ASP A 59 -11.88 0.20 -9.94
C ASP A 59 -13.22 0.25 -9.17
N PRO A 60 -14.00 1.35 -9.29
CA PRO A 60 -15.29 1.48 -8.62
C PRO A 60 -16.28 0.36 -8.94
N ARG A 61 -16.15 -0.27 -10.11
CA ARG A 61 -16.98 -1.41 -10.53
C ARG A 61 -16.70 -2.66 -9.69
N GLU A 62 -15.49 -2.79 -9.15
CA GLU A 62 -15.11 -3.91 -8.27
C GLU A 62 -15.44 -3.61 -6.80
N THR A 63 -15.47 -2.34 -6.38
CA THR A 63 -15.68 -1.94 -4.99
C THR A 63 -17.08 -1.40 -4.68
N GLY A 64 -17.97 -1.30 -5.67
CA GLY A 64 -19.31 -0.73 -5.49
C GLY A 64 -19.32 0.79 -5.21
N GLY A 65 -18.24 1.49 -5.55
CA GLY A 65 -18.05 2.92 -5.25
C GLY A 65 -16.57 3.34 -5.21
N GLN A 66 -16.32 4.64 -5.10
CA GLN A 66 -14.96 5.17 -4.96
C GLN A 66 -14.41 4.87 -3.56
N ALA A 67 -13.44 3.96 -3.47
CA ALA A 67 -12.73 3.65 -2.24
C ALA A 67 -11.25 4.05 -2.33
N LEU A 68 -10.75 4.76 -1.32
CA LEU A 68 -9.35 5.19 -1.21
C LEU A 68 -8.62 4.42 -0.12
N PHE A 69 -7.56 3.73 -0.52
CA PHE A 69 -6.77 2.88 0.35
C PHE A 69 -5.40 3.48 0.60
N THR A 70 -4.91 3.38 1.84
CA THR A 70 -3.55 3.81 2.18
C THR A 70 -2.55 2.73 1.79
N VAL A 71 -1.61 3.06 0.89
CA VAL A 71 -0.70 2.07 0.29
C VAL A 71 0.17 1.37 1.35
N SER A 72 0.70 2.11 2.32
CA SER A 72 1.52 1.52 3.39
C SER A 72 0.76 0.48 4.25
N ARG A 73 -0.57 0.64 4.39
CA ARG A 73 -1.43 -0.34 5.07
C ARG A 73 -1.64 -1.59 4.21
N LEU A 74 -1.81 -1.43 2.90
CA LEU A 74 -1.96 -2.56 1.97
C LEU A 74 -0.69 -3.41 1.92
N ILE A 75 0.48 -2.78 1.88
CA ILE A 75 1.79 -3.48 1.84
C ILE A 75 1.98 -4.35 3.09
N LEU A 76 1.68 -3.81 4.27
CA LEU A 76 1.85 -4.53 5.52
C LEU A 76 0.67 -5.43 5.91
N GLY A 77 -0.45 -5.36 5.19
CA GLY A 77 -1.69 -6.02 5.62
C GLY A 77 -2.14 -5.52 6.99
N ALA A 78 -2.17 -4.19 7.18
CA ALA A 78 -2.49 -3.58 8.47
C ALA A 78 -4.01 -3.63 8.77
N GLY A 79 -4.36 -4.37 9.81
CA GLY A 79 -5.73 -4.58 10.30
C GLY A 79 -6.36 -3.35 10.92
N GLU A 80 -7.66 -3.45 11.20
CA GLU A 80 -8.36 -2.47 12.01
C GLU A 80 -7.62 -2.30 13.35
N ARG A 81 -7.46 -1.04 13.81
CA ARG A 81 -6.65 -0.66 14.99
C ARG A 81 -5.14 -0.84 14.88
N GLN A 82 -4.61 -1.32 13.75
CA GLN A 82 -3.17 -1.27 13.48
C GLN A 82 -2.80 0.04 12.78
N SER A 83 -1.69 0.65 13.21
CA SER A 83 -1.10 1.82 12.57
C SER A 83 0.23 1.45 11.90
N VAL A 84 0.61 2.21 10.87
CA VAL A 84 1.88 2.00 10.15
C VAL A 84 2.83 3.16 10.44
N ARG A 85 4.03 2.84 10.92
CA ARG A 85 5.15 3.77 11.13
C ARG A 85 6.18 3.61 10.02
N HIS A 86 6.74 4.72 9.58
CA HIS A 86 7.90 4.76 8.67
C HIS A 86 9.16 4.92 9.51
N ARG A 87 10.17 4.06 9.31
CA ARG A 87 11.39 4.02 10.11
C ARG A 87 12.27 5.23 9.84
N ASP A 88 12.38 5.65 8.58
CA ASP A 88 13.15 6.82 8.14
C ASP A 88 12.40 8.16 8.27
N GLY A 89 11.15 8.15 8.74
CA GLY A 89 10.29 9.34 8.79
C GLY A 89 9.75 9.82 7.44
N ASN A 90 10.22 9.28 6.31
CA ASN A 90 9.78 9.63 4.97
C ASN A 90 8.57 8.78 4.55
N ARG A 91 7.40 9.42 4.50
CA ARG A 91 6.13 8.77 4.14
C ARG A 91 5.97 8.45 2.64
N LEU A 92 6.92 8.88 1.82
CA LEU A 92 6.98 8.52 0.40
C LEU A 92 7.86 7.28 0.16
N ASN A 93 8.62 6.84 1.17
CA ASN A 93 9.36 5.58 1.13
C ASN A 93 8.49 4.44 1.68
N LEU A 94 7.76 3.79 0.79
CA LEU A 94 6.82 2.71 1.07
C LEU A 94 7.46 1.32 1.03
N ARG A 95 8.79 1.22 0.95
CA ARG A 95 9.48 -0.07 0.96
C ARG A 95 9.18 -0.81 2.24
N ARG A 96 8.93 -2.12 2.17
CA ARG A 96 8.47 -2.94 3.30
C ARG A 96 9.41 -2.86 4.51
N ARG A 97 10.71 -2.85 4.24
CA ARG A 97 11.77 -2.66 5.24
C ARG A 97 11.77 -1.27 5.92
N ASN A 98 11.12 -0.28 5.34
CA ASN A 98 10.92 1.03 5.96
C ASN A 98 9.62 1.09 6.77
N LEU A 99 8.72 0.13 6.59
CA LEU A 99 7.42 0.13 7.26
C LEU A 99 7.42 -0.79 8.49
N ALA A 100 6.78 -0.35 9.55
CA ALA A 100 6.54 -1.13 10.77
C ALA A 100 5.09 -0.96 11.25
N LEU A 101 4.48 -2.04 11.72
CA LEU A 101 3.19 -1.97 12.39
C LEU A 101 3.37 -1.49 13.83
N ARG A 102 2.48 -0.62 14.31
CA ARG A 102 2.40 -0.17 15.71
C ARG A 102 0.96 -0.28 16.20
N GLY A 103 0.77 -0.98 17.34
CA GLY A 103 -0.53 -1.22 17.99
C GLY A 103 -1.42 -2.22 17.21
N GLY A 104 -2.34 -2.99 17.82
CA GLY A 104 -2.67 -3.21 19.23
C GLY A 104 -2.89 -4.70 19.53
N LYS A 105 -2.86 -5.09 20.82
CA LYS A 105 -3.32 -6.40 21.29
C LYS A 105 -4.82 -6.51 20.95
N GLY A 106 -5.18 -7.30 19.94
CA GLY A 106 -6.57 -7.57 19.53
C GLY A 106 -6.98 -6.88 18.23
N GLY A 107 -7.16 -7.63 17.15
CA GLY A 107 -7.73 -7.12 15.90
C GLY A 107 -7.35 -7.93 14.66
N ALA A 108 -7.95 -9.10 14.50
CA ALA A 108 -7.80 -10.03 13.37
C ALA A 108 -8.46 -9.53 12.06
N GLY A 109 -8.18 -8.29 11.63
CA GLY A 109 -8.93 -7.65 10.53
C GLY A 109 -8.31 -7.82 9.13
N ALA A 110 -7.04 -7.46 8.95
CA ALA A 110 -6.45 -7.44 7.59
C ALA A 110 -5.85 -8.78 7.16
N GLN A 111 -5.44 -9.64 8.10
CA GLN A 111 -5.17 -11.05 7.79
C GLN A 111 -6.44 -11.72 7.27
N ALA A 112 -7.60 -11.48 7.88
CA ALA A 112 -8.88 -12.01 7.40
C ALA A 112 -9.29 -11.47 6.03
N ALA A 113 -9.00 -10.20 5.72
CA ALA A 113 -9.24 -9.65 4.37
C ALA A 113 -8.29 -10.25 3.30
N LEU A 114 -7.04 -10.54 3.67
CA LEU A 114 -6.09 -11.23 2.80
C LEU A 114 -6.43 -12.72 2.64
N GLN A 115 -6.90 -13.39 3.69
CA GLN A 115 -7.37 -14.78 3.66
C GLN A 115 -8.63 -14.93 2.80
N LYS A 116 -9.64 -14.06 2.97
CA LYS A 116 -10.85 -14.08 2.13
C LYS A 116 -10.55 -13.83 0.65
N ALA A 117 -9.55 -13.00 0.34
CA ALA A 117 -9.10 -12.80 -1.04
C ALA A 117 -8.36 -14.03 -1.62
N GLN A 118 -7.81 -14.90 -0.77
CA GLN A 118 -7.17 -16.16 -1.17
C GLN A 118 -8.18 -17.31 -1.24
N GLU A 119 -9.16 -17.37 -0.34
CA GLU A 119 -10.19 -18.42 -0.25
C GLU A 119 -11.27 -18.27 -1.33
N GLY A 120 -11.63 -17.04 -1.72
CA GLY A 120 -12.61 -16.81 -2.80
C GLY A 120 -12.15 -17.24 -4.21
N ARG A 121 -10.94 -17.79 -4.35
CA ARG A 121 -10.41 -18.37 -5.60
C ARG A 121 -10.39 -19.90 -5.62
N ALA A 122 -10.69 -20.55 -4.49
CA ALA A 122 -10.61 -22.01 -4.37
C ALA A 122 -11.94 -22.73 -4.70
N ASP A 123 -13.08 -22.05 -4.62
CA ASP A 123 -14.42 -22.66 -4.82
C ASP A 123 -15.04 -22.40 -6.21
N ALA A 124 -14.20 -22.21 -7.22
CA ALA A 124 -14.63 -22.20 -8.62
C ALA A 124 -13.98 -23.37 -9.38
N ARG A 125 -14.37 -24.60 -9.02
CA ARG A 125 -14.26 -25.79 -9.87
C ARG A 125 -15.25 -26.86 -9.49
#